data_AF-A0A9E2KFC2-F1
#
_entry.id   AF-A0A9E2KFC2-F1
#
_cell.length_a   1.000
_cell.length_b   1.000
_cell.length_c   1.000
_cell.angle_alpha   90.00
_cell.angle_beta   90.00
_cell.angle_gamma   90.00
#
_symmetry.space_group_name_H-M   'P 1'
#
loop_
_entity.id
_entity.type
_entity.pdbx_description
1 polymer ?
#
loop_
_entity_poly.entity_id
_entity_poly.type
_entity_poly.pdbx_seq_one_letter_code
_entity_poly.pdbx_strand_id
1 'polypeptide(L)' 'MTHEERIQQAVDNFMSGFNCAQSVVSAFADEYGFTREQALHISASFGAGIGRMRLTCGAVCGMLMLAGLEHCAL' A
#
# COMPACT_ATOMS: atom_id res chain seq x y z
N MET A 1 -3.42 -10.99 10.65
CA MET A 1 -4.39 -11.26 9.57
C MET A 1 -3.86 -12.38 8.69
N THR A 2 -4.71 -13.19 8.09
CA THR A 2 -4.32 -14.17 7.07
C THR A 2 -4.01 -13.47 5.74
N HIS A 3 -3.37 -14.17 4.80
CA HIS A 3 -3.10 -13.62 3.47
C HIS A 3 -4.40 -13.25 2.73
N GLU A 4 -5.43 -14.10 2.83
CA GLU A 4 -6.74 -13.87 2.23
C GLU A 4 -7.45 -12.64 2.84
N GLU A 5 -7.37 -12.46 4.16
CA GLU A 5 -7.89 -11.27 4.84
C GLU A 5 -7.20 -10.00 4.37
N ARG A 6 -5.88 -10.03 4.14
CA ARG A 6 -5.13 -8.88 3.61
C ARG A 6 -5.49 -8.56 2.17
N ILE A 7 -5.67 -9.57 1.32
CA ILE A 7 -6.16 -9.40 -0.05
C ILE A 7 -7.52 -8.70 -0.03
N GLN A 8 -8.45 -9.21 0.77
CA GLN A 8 -9.79 -8.63 0.86
C GLN A 8 -9.73 -7.20 1.40
N GLN A 9 -8.92 -6.94 2.44
CA GLN A 9 -8.76 -5.59 2.99
C GLN A 9 -8.21 -4.60 1.95
N ALA A 10 -7.27 -5.02 1.11
CA ALA A 10 -6.74 -4.18 0.03
C ALA A 10 -7.82 -3.88 -1.04
N VAL A 11 -8.64 -4.88 -1.40
CA VAL A 11 -9.80 -4.69 -2.28
C VAL A 11 -10.78 -3.70 -1.66
N ASP A 12 -11.16 -3.90 -0.39
CA ASP A 12 -12.10 -3.03 0.33
C ASP A 12 -11.58 -1.59 0.42
N ASN A 13 -10.29 -1.41 0.66
CA ASN A 13 -9.65 -0.09 0.65
C ASN A 13 -9.79 0.59 -0.72
N PHE A 14 -9.52 -0.14 -1.81
CA PHE A 14 -9.66 0.40 -3.16
C PHE A 14 -11.11 0.76 -3.48
N MET A 15 -12.06 -0.10 -3.11
CA MET A 15 -13.50 0.14 -3.28
C MET A 15 -14.00 1.31 -2.41
N SER A 16 -13.32 1.59 -1.30
CA SER A 16 -13.58 2.75 -0.43
C SER A 16 -13.00 4.07 -0.96
N GLY A 17 -12.33 4.05 -2.13
CA GLY A 17 -11.81 5.25 -2.79
C GLY A 17 -10.35 5.58 -2.48
N PHE A 18 -9.65 4.73 -1.73
CA PHE A 18 -8.20 4.86 -1.58
C PHE A 18 -7.51 4.52 -2.90
N ASN A 19 -6.39 5.17 -3.18
CA ASN A 19 -5.66 4.88 -4.41
C ASN A 19 -4.97 3.52 -4.33
N CYS A 20 -4.56 2.97 -5.48
CA CYS A 20 -4.00 1.62 -5.55
C CYS A 20 -2.77 1.37 -4.66
N ALA A 21 -1.92 2.37 -4.41
CA ALA A 21 -0.79 2.22 -3.48
C ALA A 21 -1.27 2.23 -2.03
N GLN A 22 -2.15 3.18 -1.69
CA GLN A 22 -2.79 3.26 -0.37
C GLN A 22 -3.53 1.98 0.00
N SER A 23 -4.26 1.39 -0.95
CA SER A 23 -5.00 0.14 -0.75
C SER A 23 -4.09 -1.02 -0.34
N VAL A 24 -2.94 -1.17 -1.00
CA VAL A 24 -1.96 -2.22 -0.69
C VAL A 24 -1.25 -1.92 0.62
N VAL A 25 -0.64 -0.74 0.78
CA VAL A 25 0.21 -0.43 1.94
C VAL A 25 -0.59 -0.41 3.24
N SER A 26 -1.81 0.16 3.23
CA SER A 26 -2.64 0.19 4.44
C SER A 26 -3.20 -1.18 4.84
N ALA A 27 -3.25 -2.15 3.93
CA ALA A 27 -3.62 -3.53 4.27
C ALA A 27 -2.51 -4.29 5.03
N PHE A 28 -1.31 -3.71 5.16
CA PHE A 28 -0.16 -4.28 5.87
C PHE A 28 0.34 -3.39 7.02
N ALA A 29 -0.39 -2.31 7.36
CA ALA A 29 0.08 -1.33 8.34
C ALA A 29 0.39 -1.94 9.73
N ASP A 30 -0.42 -2.92 10.15
CA ASP A 30 -0.27 -3.63 11.42
C ASP A 30 1.00 -4.49 11.51
N GLU A 31 1.47 -5.04 10.39
CA GLU A 31 2.69 -5.87 10.36
C GLU A 31 3.95 -5.04 10.62
N TYR A 32 3.96 -3.78 10.21
CA TYR A 32 5.13 -2.89 10.29
C TYR A 32 4.99 -1.81 11.37
N GLY A 33 4.02 -1.94 12.28
CA GLY A 33 3.84 -1.02 13.41
C GLY A 33 3.38 0.38 13.04
N PHE A 34 2.80 0.57 11.85
CA PHE A 34 2.22 1.84 11.42
C PHE A 34 0.74 1.91 11.76
N THR A 35 0.25 3.11 12.07
CA THR A 35 -1.20 3.35 12.04
C THR A 35 -1.70 3.27 10.59
N ARG A 36 -2.98 2.93 10.40
CA ARG A 36 -3.61 2.95 9.07
C ARG A 36 -3.45 4.33 8.42
N GLU A 37 -3.61 5.41 9.17
CA GLU A 37 -3.44 6.78 8.69
C GLU A 37 -2.01 7.04 8.19
N GLN A 38 -0.97 6.64 8.95
CA GLN A 38 0.42 6.76 8.51
C GLN A 38 0.66 6.00 7.21
N ALA A 39 0.18 4.76 7.11
CA ALA A 39 0.29 3.95 5.89
C ALA A 39 -0.38 4.61 4.68
N LEU A 40 -1.56 5.22 4.88
CA LEU A 40 -2.27 5.98 3.85
C LEU A 40 -1.51 7.24 3.42
N HIS A 41 -0.94 7.99 4.36
CA HIS A 41 -0.19 9.22 4.07
C HIS A 41 1.11 8.94 3.30
N ILE A 42 1.90 7.97 3.76
CA ILE A 42 3.22 7.66 3.17
C ILE A 42 3.08 7.13 1.74
N SER A 43 1.98 6.43 1.44
CA SER A 43 1.74 5.83 0.12
C SER A 43 0.91 6.70 -0.84
N ALA A 44 0.40 7.86 -0.39
CA ALA A 44 -0.58 8.67 -1.12
C ALA A 44 -0.09 9.11 -2.52
N SER A 45 1.19 9.45 -2.66
CA SER A 45 1.76 9.97 -3.91
C SER A 45 1.92 8.93 -5.01
N PHE A 46 1.82 7.64 -4.73
CA PHE A 46 2.11 6.59 -5.73
C PHE A 46 0.86 6.15 -6.53
N GLY A 47 -0.33 6.59 -6.12
CA GLY A 47 -1.60 6.25 -6.75
C GLY A 47 -1.73 6.70 -8.21
N ALA A 48 -2.47 5.91 -9.01
CA ALA A 48 -2.67 6.13 -10.45
C ALA A 48 -1.35 6.31 -11.25
N GLY A 49 -0.29 5.73 -10.69
CA GLY A 49 1.11 5.90 -11.07
C GLY A 49 1.66 7.24 -10.66
N ILE A 50 2.69 7.20 -9.81
CA ILE A 50 3.46 8.33 -9.23
C ILE A 50 2.80 9.67 -9.57
N GLY A 51 1.80 10.06 -8.78
CA GLY A 51 1.13 11.35 -8.91
C GLY A 51 0.21 11.51 -10.11
N ARG A 52 -0.49 10.45 -10.54
CA ARG A 52 -1.39 10.42 -11.72
C ARG A 52 -0.69 10.57 -13.08
N MET A 53 0.61 10.26 -13.15
CA MET A 53 1.36 10.25 -14.41
C MET A 53 1.10 9.00 -15.27
N ARG A 54 0.43 7.97 -14.73
CA ARG A 54 0.01 6.74 -15.44
C ARG A 54 1.13 5.86 -15.99
N LEU A 55 2.40 6.12 -15.63
CA LEU A 55 3.55 5.36 -16.13
C LEU A 55 3.84 4.11 -15.30
N THR A 56 3.85 4.24 -13.97
CA THR A 56 4.26 3.19 -13.04
C THR A 56 3.05 2.66 -12.28
N CYS A 57 2.96 1.35 -12.00
CA CYS A 57 1.84 0.82 -11.24
C CYS A 57 1.96 1.20 -9.75
N GLY A 58 1.00 1.97 -9.23
CA GLY A 58 0.98 2.37 -7.81
C GLY A 58 0.87 1.21 -6.82
N ALA A 59 0.10 0.17 -7.15
CA ALA A 59 0.01 -1.03 -6.32
C ALA A 59 1.37 -1.74 -6.20
N VAL A 60 2.13 -1.82 -7.30
CA VAL A 60 3.49 -2.39 -7.29
C VAL A 60 4.45 -1.50 -6.51
N CYS A 61 4.36 -0.17 -6.63
CA CYS A 61 5.15 0.73 -5.78
C CYS A 61 4.88 0.51 -4.29
N GLY A 62 3.61 0.32 -3.92
CA GLY A 62 3.21 -0.03 -2.55
C GLY A 62 3.81 -1.36 -2.09
N MET A 63 3.75 -2.40 -2.94
CA MET A 63 4.37 -3.70 -2.67
C MET A 63 5.90 -3.58 -2.48
N LEU A 64 6.59 -2.82 -3.31
CA LEU A 64 8.04 -2.60 -3.20
C LEU A 64 8.40 -1.85 -1.90
N MET A 65 7.55 -0.92 -1.46
CA MET A 65 7.73 -0.27 -0.16
C MET A 65 7.67 -1.28 0.98
N LEU A 66 6.68 -2.18 0.99
CA LEU A 66 6.56 -3.25 1.98
C LEU A 66 7.76 -4.21 1.91
N ALA A 67 8.18 -4.61 0.71
CA ALA A 67 9.35 -5.46 0.53
C ALA A 67 10.64 -4.84 1.10
N GLY A 68 10.80 -3.52 1.00
CA GLY A 68 11.94 -2.81 1.62
C GLY A 68 11.86 -2.69 3.14
N LEU A 69 10.66 -2.71 3.72
CA LEU A 69 10.48 -2.78 5.18
C LEU A 69 10.78 -4.19 5.71
N GLU A 70 10.37 -5.21 4.97
CA GLU A 70 10.63 -6.62 5.29
C GLU A 70 12.12 -6.95 5.16
N HIS A 71 12.77 -6.49 4.09
CA HIS A 71 14.17 -6.79 3.79
C HIS A 71 14.96 -5.50 3.52
N CYS A 72 15.73 -5.07 4.53
CA CYS A 72 16.65 -3.94 4.43
C CYS A 72 18.01 -4.40 3.88
N ALA A 73 18.67 -3.59 3.05
CA ALA A 73 19.97 -3.90 2.43
C ALA A 73 21.18 -3.65 3.36
N LEU A 74 21.02 -3.88 4.67
CA LEU A 74 22.07 -3.63 5.69
C LEU A 74 22.88 -4.90 6.02
#